data_AF-A0A356SBK0-F1
#
_entry.id   AF-A0A356SBK0-F1
#
_cell.length_a   1.000
_cell.length_b   1.000
_cell.length_c   1.000
_cell.angle_alpha   90.00
_cell.angle_beta   90.00
_cell.angle_gamma   90.00
#
_symmetry.space_group_name_H-M   'P 1'
#
loop_
_entity.id
_entity.type
_entity.pdbx_description
1 polymer ?
#
loop_
_entity_poly.entity_id
_entity_poly.type
_entity_poly.pdbx_seq_one_letter_code
_entity_poly.pdbx_strand_id
1 'polypeptide(L)'
;MTYSFCPRRPMPVVNWRYLLSAVFGLSIRIASLFAIVALLGMFLQMLVVAYPILAPSTLVSSQSMSAPRQYQEGLNRGLAERVERLEFIVSENWQLQGVKGDEWSWVQPSSGLRLEASELPKDWLFADAVGNNKGLVIFANDTLHHFHYLSSDQAGDAPRAGLVQAHPFTGMIRLLVGHPRLPVVAIAGSDNKLQVVDFRDSDALLSIALEQPPDALVWRTTAQLDVLTDGQTSAYEFTTTDIGGAWSRLFTPIQYEGYERPSLLWLPLPAAEEAEPKYSLVPLLFGTLKAALLALIFAIPLSMGAAIYVGFFMSEFQRRRIRPALDMLAAFPTVVLGAIGLFWIAPYFEQIVSSLIGVVIIFPLLLLTSVYLARAFGLRLVNLDALDDWPLTLMPLIIGILIIGSVIGLGITSKLPGNSLYAYLTSLGVSVSYFNSLLVGLVLGVAITPTVFSVAEEAIHAVPKNLASGALALGATPWQGYRDIVLPVALPGIIAAMMIGFGRAAGETMILLMLSGNTGLIDGNVFEGLRSVSASLALELPEAPRDSSHFQVLFVMSILLFGVTFSVNTVAALIRNRIRTRVRGF
;
A
#
# COMPACT_ATOMS: atom_id res chain seq x y z
N MET A 1 -87.47 -38.65 -16.59
CA MET A 1 -86.03 -38.37 -16.87
C MET A 1 -85.71 -36.99 -16.35
N THR A 2 -85.05 -36.90 -15.20
CA THR A 2 -84.54 -35.64 -14.64
C THR A 2 -83.17 -35.96 -14.05
N TYR A 3 -82.13 -35.55 -14.79
CA TYR A 3 -80.73 -35.72 -14.46
C TYR A 3 -80.38 -34.90 -13.22
N SER A 4 -79.85 -35.56 -12.17
CA SER A 4 -79.21 -34.88 -11.04
C SER A 4 -77.86 -34.33 -11.49
N PHE A 5 -77.74 -33.01 -11.50
CA PHE A 5 -76.49 -32.28 -11.74
C PHE A 5 -75.55 -32.45 -10.53
N CYS A 6 -74.38 -33.03 -10.76
CA CYS A 6 -73.27 -33.06 -9.82
C CYS A 6 -72.69 -31.63 -9.67
N PRO A 7 -72.52 -31.08 -8.45
CA PRO A 7 -71.93 -29.75 -8.28
C PRO A 7 -70.44 -29.80 -8.63
N ARG A 8 -70.03 -29.04 -9.65
CA ARG A 8 -68.61 -28.81 -9.97
C ARG A 8 -67.90 -28.21 -8.75
N ARG A 9 -66.82 -28.85 -8.29
CA ARG A 9 -65.89 -28.24 -7.34
C ARG A 9 -65.41 -26.89 -7.92
N PRO A 10 -65.44 -25.78 -7.15
CA PRO A 10 -64.87 -24.52 -7.61
C PRO A 10 -63.38 -24.73 -7.88
N MET A 11 -62.91 -24.33 -9.07
CA MET A 11 -61.48 -24.38 -9.40
C MET A 11 -60.69 -23.52 -8.40
N PRO A 12 -59.46 -23.90 -8.03
CA PRO A 12 -58.63 -23.07 -7.17
C PRO A 12 -58.37 -21.74 -7.86
N VAL A 13 -58.95 -20.66 -7.35
CA VAL A 13 -58.66 -19.30 -7.77
C VAL A 13 -57.20 -19.05 -7.39
N VAL A 14 -56.32 -18.99 -8.40
CA VAL A 14 -54.90 -18.69 -8.19
C VAL A 14 -54.81 -17.33 -7.49
N ASN A 15 -54.32 -17.33 -6.26
CA ASN A 15 -54.15 -16.09 -5.51
C ASN A 15 -52.97 -15.31 -6.09
N TRP A 16 -53.27 -14.43 -7.04
CA TRP A 16 -52.30 -13.62 -7.79
C TRP A 16 -51.32 -12.86 -6.89
N ARG A 17 -51.76 -12.43 -5.70
CA ARG A 17 -50.90 -11.74 -4.72
C ARG A 17 -49.81 -12.66 -4.14
N TYR A 18 -50.15 -13.92 -3.90
CA TYR A 18 -49.18 -14.92 -3.42
C TYR A 18 -48.16 -15.26 -4.51
N LEU A 19 -48.64 -15.42 -5.75
CA LEU A 19 -47.78 -15.67 -6.89
C LEU A 19 -46.83 -14.51 -7.17
N LEU A 20 -47.32 -13.26 -7.16
CA LEU A 20 -46.47 -12.07 -7.27
C LEU A 20 -45.46 -11.99 -6.12
N SER A 21 -45.87 -12.19 -4.87
CA SER A 21 -44.96 -12.16 -3.73
C SER A 21 -43.88 -13.23 -3.81
N ALA A 22 -44.21 -14.43 -4.29
CA ALA A 22 -43.25 -15.51 -4.49
C ALA A 22 -42.27 -15.18 -5.63
N VAL A 23 -42.77 -14.66 -6.75
CA VAL A 23 -41.95 -14.26 -7.90
C VAL A 23 -40.99 -13.11 -7.55
N PHE A 24 -41.48 -12.05 -6.89
CA PHE A 24 -40.62 -10.95 -6.43
C PHE A 24 -39.66 -11.38 -5.33
N GLY A 25 -40.10 -12.23 -4.39
CA GLY A 25 -39.22 -12.78 -3.36
C GLY A 25 -38.10 -13.63 -3.94
N LEU A 26 -38.41 -14.44 -4.95
CA LEU A 26 -37.44 -15.24 -5.67
C LEU A 26 -36.48 -14.36 -6.49
N SER A 27 -36.98 -13.36 -7.22
CA SER A 27 -36.14 -12.48 -8.04
C SER A 27 -35.15 -11.68 -7.19
N ILE A 28 -35.56 -11.18 -6.02
CA ILE A 28 -34.68 -10.49 -5.07
C ILE A 28 -33.59 -11.43 -4.55
N ARG A 29 -33.93 -12.67 -4.20
CA ARG A 29 -32.97 -13.67 -3.70
C ARG A 29 -31.98 -14.07 -4.80
N ILE A 30 -32.46 -14.27 -6.03
CA ILE A 30 -31.61 -14.57 -7.19
C ILE A 30 -30.67 -13.39 -7.46
N ALA A 31 -31.16 -12.15 -7.47
CA ALA A 31 -30.33 -10.97 -7.64
C ALA A 31 -29.26 -10.84 -6.55
N SER A 32 -29.62 -11.11 -5.30
CA SER A 32 -28.68 -11.11 -4.17
C SER A 32 -27.61 -12.20 -4.31
N LEU A 33 -28.00 -13.41 -4.75
CA LEU A 33 -27.08 -14.51 -5.01
C LEU A 33 -26.11 -14.17 -6.15
N PHE A 34 -26.60 -13.59 -7.25
CA PHE A 34 -25.75 -13.14 -8.35
C PHE A 34 -24.72 -12.11 -7.88
N ALA A 35 -25.10 -11.14 -7.04
CA ALA A 35 -24.17 -10.17 -6.48
C ALA A 35 -23.07 -10.84 -5.63
N ILE A 36 -23.43 -11.79 -4.78
CA ILE A 36 -22.48 -12.54 -3.94
C ILE A 36 -21.54 -13.37 -4.81
N VAL A 37 -22.07 -14.12 -5.79
CA VAL A 37 -21.27 -14.95 -6.70
C VAL A 37 -20.35 -14.09 -7.57
N ALA A 38 -20.81 -12.92 -8.04
CA ALA A 38 -19.98 -12.00 -8.81
C ALA A 38 -18.82 -11.46 -7.99
N LEU A 39 -19.06 -11.02 -6.74
CA LEU A 39 -18.01 -10.54 -5.84
C LEU A 39 -17.00 -11.65 -5.49
N LEU A 40 -17.49 -12.85 -5.21
CA LEU A 40 -16.65 -14.01 -4.92
C LEU A 40 -15.85 -14.44 -6.16
N GLY A 41 -16.47 -14.39 -7.35
CA GLY A 41 -15.83 -14.67 -8.63
C GLY A 41 -14.73 -13.66 -8.96
N MET A 42 -14.98 -12.36 -8.75
CA MET A 42 -13.95 -11.31 -8.90
C MET A 42 -12.79 -11.54 -7.95
N PHE A 43 -13.06 -11.82 -6.67
CA PHE A 43 -12.02 -12.11 -5.69
C PHE A 43 -11.21 -13.36 -6.05
N LEU A 44 -11.87 -14.43 -6.50
CA LEU A 44 -11.20 -15.64 -6.98
C LEU A 44 -10.33 -15.36 -8.20
N GLN A 45 -10.81 -14.56 -9.15
CA GLN A 45 -10.05 -14.16 -10.32
C GLN A 45 -8.80 -13.35 -9.92
N MET A 46 -8.94 -12.44 -8.94
CA MET A 46 -7.79 -11.71 -8.39
C MET A 46 -6.75 -12.66 -7.78
N LEU A 47 -7.20 -13.69 -7.04
CA LEU A 47 -6.30 -14.71 -6.48
C LEU A 47 -5.59 -15.51 -7.56
N VAL A 48 -6.28 -15.90 -8.63
CA VAL A 48 -5.67 -16.64 -9.76
C VAL A 48 -4.61 -15.80 -10.46
N VAL A 49 -4.86 -14.51 -10.65
CA VAL A 49 -3.87 -13.59 -11.25
C VAL A 49 -2.69 -13.31 -10.31
N ALA A 50 -2.94 -13.24 -9.01
CA ALA A 50 -1.90 -13.05 -8.01
C ALA A 50 -1.06 -14.31 -7.77
N TYR A 51 -1.62 -15.51 -7.92
CA TYR A 51 -0.96 -16.77 -7.53
C TYR A 51 0.46 -16.97 -8.11
N PRO A 52 0.75 -16.69 -9.40
CA PRO A 52 2.05 -17.01 -9.97
C PRO A 52 3.22 -16.28 -9.31
N ILE A 53 3.03 -15.04 -8.83
CA ILE A 53 4.09 -14.29 -8.13
C ILE A 53 4.46 -14.94 -6.78
N LEU A 54 3.57 -15.75 -6.24
CA LEU A 54 3.68 -16.44 -4.95
C LEU A 54 4.12 -17.89 -5.10
N ALA A 55 4.07 -18.41 -6.33
CA ALA A 55 4.49 -19.76 -6.61
C ALA A 55 6.02 -19.85 -6.52
N PRO A 56 6.57 -20.90 -5.88
CA PRO A 56 8.01 -21.11 -5.88
C PRO A 56 8.50 -21.32 -7.31
N SER A 57 9.78 -21.07 -7.53
CA SER A 57 10.44 -21.37 -8.79
C SER A 57 10.32 -22.87 -9.10
N THR A 58 10.23 -23.21 -10.39
CA THR A 58 10.12 -24.60 -10.84
C THR A 58 11.10 -24.88 -11.97
N LEU A 59 11.69 -26.07 -11.94
CA LEU A 59 12.52 -26.60 -13.01
C LEU A 59 11.86 -27.87 -13.54
N VAL A 60 11.57 -27.92 -14.84
CA VAL A 60 10.90 -29.06 -15.49
C VAL A 60 11.64 -29.44 -16.76
N SER A 61 11.74 -30.74 -17.06
CA SER A 61 12.27 -31.20 -18.34
C SER A 61 11.31 -30.81 -19.48
N SER A 62 11.81 -30.08 -20.47
CA SER A 62 11.04 -29.71 -21.67
C SER A 62 11.33 -30.69 -22.81
N GLN A 63 10.36 -30.91 -23.71
CA GLN A 63 10.58 -31.78 -24.86
C GLN A 63 11.70 -31.22 -25.74
N SER A 64 12.69 -32.06 -26.05
CA SER A 64 13.89 -31.68 -26.80
C SER A 64 13.53 -31.22 -28.21
N MET A 65 13.44 -29.92 -28.45
CA MET A 65 13.69 -29.39 -29.79
C MET A 65 15.20 -29.34 -29.98
N SER A 66 15.71 -30.11 -30.94
CA SER A 66 17.12 -30.10 -31.32
C SER A 66 17.56 -28.66 -31.56
N ALA A 67 18.53 -28.17 -30.80
CA ALA A 67 19.07 -26.83 -30.98
C ALA A 67 19.57 -26.64 -32.44
N PRO A 68 19.44 -25.46 -33.04
CA PRO A 68 19.98 -25.20 -34.37
C PRO A 68 21.47 -25.55 -34.44
N ARG A 69 21.94 -26.24 -35.50
CA ARG A 69 23.34 -26.70 -35.64
C ARG A 69 24.38 -25.59 -35.39
N GLN A 70 24.11 -24.35 -35.82
CA GLN A 70 24.99 -23.20 -35.58
C GLN A 70 25.17 -22.87 -34.09
N TYR A 71 24.12 -23.06 -33.27
CA TYR A 71 24.18 -22.85 -31.83
C TYR A 71 25.03 -23.94 -31.16
N GLN A 72 24.87 -25.20 -31.58
CA GLN A 72 25.68 -26.32 -31.11
C GLN A 72 27.16 -26.18 -31.49
N GLU A 73 27.46 -25.69 -32.69
CA GLU A 73 28.84 -25.40 -33.13
C GLU A 73 29.48 -24.23 -32.36
N GLY A 74 28.70 -23.19 -32.02
CA GLY A 74 29.15 -22.08 -31.18
C GLY A 74 29.46 -22.52 -29.75
N LEU A 75 28.62 -23.36 -29.16
CA LEU A 75 28.85 -23.95 -27.85
C LEU A 75 30.11 -24.82 -27.80
N ASN A 76 30.29 -25.69 -28.80
CA ASN A 76 31.45 -26.59 -28.85
C ASN A 76 32.78 -25.85 -29.03
N ARG A 77 32.77 -24.66 -29.65
CA ARG A 77 33.95 -23.77 -29.71
C ARG A 77 34.23 -23.09 -28.37
N GLY A 78 33.20 -22.59 -27.68
CA GLY A 78 33.34 -21.97 -26.36
C GLY A 78 33.83 -22.93 -25.27
N LEU A 79 33.49 -24.23 -25.36
CA LEU A 79 33.96 -25.26 -24.43
C LEU A 79 35.46 -25.59 -24.57
N ALA A 80 36.05 -25.33 -25.73
CA ALA A 80 37.48 -25.59 -25.99
C ALA A 80 38.39 -24.50 -25.41
N GLU A 81 37.88 -23.27 -25.26
CA GLU A 81 38.54 -22.19 -24.51
C GLU A 81 38.17 -22.31 -23.03
N ARG A 82 38.80 -23.25 -22.31
CA ARG A 82 38.77 -23.24 -20.83
C ARG A 82 39.47 -21.97 -20.37
N VAL A 83 38.69 -20.92 -20.12
CA VAL A 83 39.22 -19.60 -19.80
C VAL A 83 39.87 -19.63 -18.41
N GLU A 84 41.20 -19.64 -18.35
CA GLU A 84 41.97 -19.54 -17.09
C GLU A 84 41.80 -18.17 -16.41
N ARG A 85 41.30 -17.18 -17.16
CA ARG A 85 41.10 -15.78 -16.74
C ARG A 85 39.67 -15.32 -16.99
N LEU A 86 38.91 -15.13 -15.93
CA LEU A 86 37.57 -14.55 -16.00
C LEU A 86 37.66 -13.01 -16.05
N GLU A 87 36.91 -12.40 -16.96
CA GLU A 87 36.80 -10.95 -17.09
C GLU A 87 35.33 -10.55 -17.13
N PHE A 88 34.91 -9.67 -16.21
CA PHE A 88 33.54 -9.18 -16.10
C PHE A 88 33.51 -7.66 -16.24
N ILE A 89 32.68 -7.15 -17.15
CA ILE A 89 32.53 -5.70 -17.39
C ILE A 89 31.51 -5.12 -16.40
N VAL A 90 31.97 -4.41 -15.38
CA VAL A 90 31.10 -3.95 -14.27
C VAL A 90 30.54 -2.55 -14.51
N SER A 91 31.36 -1.65 -15.06
CA SER A 91 30.95 -0.30 -15.44
C SER A 91 31.73 0.14 -16.68
N GLU A 92 31.34 1.25 -17.32
CA GLU A 92 32.03 1.76 -18.51
C GLU A 92 33.55 1.93 -18.33
N ASN A 93 34.01 2.11 -17.09
CA ASN A 93 35.42 2.36 -16.77
C ASN A 93 36.12 1.23 -16.01
N TRP A 94 35.40 0.22 -15.51
CA TRP A 94 35.97 -0.79 -14.63
C TRP A 94 35.56 -2.20 -15.01
N GLN A 95 36.55 -3.09 -14.99
CA GLN A 95 36.40 -4.53 -15.19
C GLN A 95 36.88 -5.27 -13.95
N LEU A 96 36.20 -6.35 -13.60
CA LEU A 96 36.66 -7.28 -12.59
C LEU A 96 37.36 -8.44 -13.28
N GLN A 97 38.60 -8.73 -12.87
CA GLN A 97 39.39 -9.81 -13.44
C GLN A 97 39.84 -10.78 -12.35
N GLY A 98 39.64 -12.06 -12.59
CA GLY A 98 40.07 -13.15 -11.72
C GLY A 98 40.81 -14.21 -12.52
N VAL A 99 42.02 -14.56 -12.11
CA VAL A 99 42.75 -15.74 -12.62
C VAL A 99 42.60 -16.84 -11.59
N LYS A 100 42.32 -18.06 -12.04
CA LYS A 100 42.07 -19.18 -11.13
C LYS A 100 43.31 -19.44 -10.24
N GLY A 101 43.13 -19.29 -8.92
CA GLY A 101 44.21 -19.44 -7.93
C GLY A 101 44.94 -18.14 -7.57
N ASP A 102 44.62 -17.02 -8.22
CA ASP A 102 45.09 -15.68 -7.86
C ASP A 102 43.96 -14.83 -7.27
N GLU A 103 44.34 -13.70 -6.67
CA GLU A 103 43.41 -12.72 -6.12
C GLU A 103 42.61 -12.00 -7.22
N TRP A 104 41.38 -11.64 -6.87
CA TRP A 104 40.53 -10.80 -7.71
C TRP A 104 41.09 -9.39 -7.81
N SER A 105 40.92 -8.76 -8.97
CA SER A 105 41.42 -7.41 -9.19
C SER A 105 40.48 -6.56 -10.04
N TRP A 106 40.25 -5.33 -9.58
CA TRP A 106 39.60 -4.26 -10.31
C TRP A 106 40.60 -3.66 -11.30
N VAL A 107 40.28 -3.71 -12.59
CA VAL A 107 41.13 -3.21 -13.67
C VAL A 107 40.41 -2.10 -14.42
N GLN A 108 41.07 -0.97 -14.58
CA GLN A 108 40.61 0.11 -15.44
C GLN A 108 41.30 0.01 -16.81
N PRO A 109 40.59 -0.35 -17.90
CA PRO A 109 41.22 -0.62 -19.19
C PRO A 109 41.93 0.59 -19.81
N SER A 110 41.43 1.81 -19.56
CA SER A 110 41.96 3.05 -20.13
C SER A 110 43.29 3.48 -19.51
N SER A 111 43.50 3.22 -18.21
CA SER A 111 44.70 3.62 -17.47
C SER A 111 45.65 2.45 -17.19
N GLY A 112 45.16 1.21 -17.29
CA GLY A 112 45.87 0.01 -16.85
C GLY A 112 45.99 -0.11 -15.33
N LEU A 113 45.30 0.75 -14.56
CA LEU A 113 45.29 0.69 -13.11
C LEU A 113 44.67 -0.63 -12.64
N ARG A 114 45.35 -1.31 -11.71
CA ARG A 114 44.93 -2.58 -11.13
C ARG A 114 44.90 -2.46 -9.60
N LEU A 115 43.76 -2.71 -9.02
CA LEU A 115 43.52 -2.66 -7.57
C LEU A 115 43.02 -4.03 -7.09
N GLU A 116 43.47 -4.49 -5.93
CA GLU A 116 43.03 -5.76 -5.34
C GLU A 116 41.57 -5.65 -4.89
N ALA A 117 40.73 -6.62 -5.27
CA ALA A 117 39.35 -6.75 -4.80
C ALA A 117 39.30 -7.61 -3.54
N SER A 118 39.86 -7.08 -2.45
CA SER A 118 40.05 -7.77 -1.17
C SER A 118 38.76 -8.31 -0.52
N GLU A 119 37.61 -7.79 -0.93
CA GLU A 119 36.28 -8.18 -0.48
C GLU A 119 35.80 -9.55 -1.03
N LEU A 120 36.45 -10.05 -2.09
CA LEU A 120 36.08 -11.33 -2.71
C LEU A 120 36.91 -12.51 -2.16
N PRO A 121 36.37 -13.74 -2.15
CA PRO A 121 37.10 -14.91 -1.68
C PRO A 121 38.34 -15.19 -2.54
N LYS A 122 39.48 -15.45 -1.89
CA LYS A 122 40.76 -15.76 -2.56
C LYS A 122 40.79 -17.19 -3.11
N ASP A 123 40.27 -18.15 -2.35
CA ASP A 123 40.26 -19.59 -2.71
C ASP A 123 39.01 -19.98 -3.52
N TRP A 124 38.81 -19.34 -4.68
CA TRP A 124 37.66 -19.61 -5.53
C TRP A 124 37.94 -20.68 -6.60
N LEU A 125 36.92 -21.49 -6.92
CA LEU A 125 37.02 -22.58 -7.89
C LEU A 125 36.25 -22.30 -9.19
N PHE A 126 35.09 -21.66 -9.05
CA PHE A 126 34.19 -21.28 -10.13
C PHE A 126 33.61 -19.90 -9.82
N ALA A 127 33.42 -19.09 -10.85
CA ALA A 127 32.70 -17.84 -10.74
C ALA A 127 32.00 -17.54 -12.06
N ASP A 128 30.83 -16.90 -11.98
CA ASP A 128 30.11 -16.43 -13.16
C ASP A 128 29.24 -15.21 -12.80
N ALA A 129 28.92 -14.42 -13.81
CA ALA A 129 28.09 -13.24 -13.70
C ALA A 129 26.61 -13.61 -13.63
N VAL A 130 25.84 -12.84 -12.85
CA VAL A 130 24.38 -12.98 -12.74
C VAL A 130 23.71 -11.61 -12.84
N GLY A 131 22.40 -11.58 -13.14
CA GLY A 131 21.62 -10.34 -13.07
C GLY A 131 22.09 -9.26 -14.06
N ASN A 132 22.18 -9.55 -15.35
CA ASN A 132 22.71 -8.64 -16.38
C ASN A 132 24.12 -8.12 -16.06
N ASN A 133 24.99 -8.99 -15.54
CA ASN A 133 26.36 -8.64 -15.15
C ASN A 133 26.47 -7.59 -14.03
N LYS A 134 25.42 -7.45 -13.21
CA LYS A 134 25.40 -6.57 -12.04
C LYS A 134 25.63 -7.31 -10.73
N GLY A 135 25.57 -8.63 -10.76
CA GLY A 135 25.95 -9.52 -9.69
C GLY A 135 27.02 -10.51 -10.11
N LEU A 136 27.66 -11.10 -9.11
CA LEU A 136 28.72 -12.09 -9.26
C LEU A 136 28.47 -13.24 -8.30
N VAL A 137 28.53 -14.47 -8.81
CA VAL A 137 28.48 -15.67 -7.98
C VAL A 137 29.86 -16.30 -7.96
N ILE A 138 30.37 -16.56 -6.76
CA ILE A 138 31.66 -17.22 -6.54
C ILE A 138 31.44 -18.46 -5.68
N PHE A 139 31.95 -19.59 -6.15
CA PHE A 139 32.05 -20.80 -5.36
C PHE A 139 33.43 -20.90 -4.71
N ALA A 140 33.46 -20.83 -3.37
CA ALA A 140 34.65 -20.93 -2.55
C ALA A 140 34.31 -21.63 -1.22
N ASN A 141 35.21 -22.47 -0.69
CA ASN A 141 35.05 -23.13 0.61
C ASN A 141 33.68 -23.81 0.81
N ASP A 142 33.27 -24.64 -0.16
CA ASP A 142 31.98 -25.36 -0.17
C ASP A 142 30.75 -24.45 -0.02
N THR A 143 30.87 -23.17 -0.37
CA THR A 143 29.83 -22.16 -0.25
C THR A 143 29.70 -21.36 -1.54
N LEU A 144 28.47 -21.12 -1.97
CA LEU A 144 28.13 -20.22 -3.07
C LEU A 144 27.88 -18.83 -2.50
N HIS A 145 28.76 -17.89 -2.82
CA HIS A 145 28.65 -16.50 -2.42
C HIS A 145 28.09 -15.68 -3.59
N HIS A 146 26.98 -14.98 -3.35
CA HIS A 146 26.39 -14.03 -4.29
C HIS A 146 26.72 -12.60 -3.84
N PHE A 147 27.32 -11.84 -4.75
CA PHE A 147 27.72 -10.45 -4.55
C PHE A 147 26.99 -9.53 -5.53
N HIS A 148 26.71 -8.30 -5.11
CA HIS A 148 26.33 -7.21 -6.01
C HIS A 148 27.48 -6.22 -6.16
N TYR A 149 27.59 -5.62 -7.33
CA TYR A 149 28.50 -4.50 -7.52
C TYR A 149 27.91 -3.22 -6.94
N LEU A 150 28.71 -2.53 -6.14
CA LEU A 150 28.41 -1.26 -5.51
C LEU A 150 29.24 -0.17 -6.20
N SER A 151 28.58 0.92 -6.60
CA SER A 151 29.27 2.11 -7.09
C SER A 151 30.02 2.79 -5.95
N SER A 152 31.21 3.33 -6.22
CA SER A 152 31.92 4.17 -5.25
C SER A 152 31.29 5.55 -5.13
N ASP A 153 31.30 6.13 -3.92
CA ASP A 153 30.82 7.49 -3.63
C ASP A 153 31.66 8.58 -4.30
N GLN A 154 32.91 8.27 -4.66
CA GLN A 154 33.82 9.22 -5.32
C GLN A 154 33.95 8.89 -6.81
N ALA A 155 33.77 9.92 -7.64
CA ALA A 155 33.90 9.80 -9.08
C ALA A 155 35.33 9.38 -9.47
N GLY A 156 35.47 8.19 -10.06
CA GLY A 156 36.75 7.65 -10.52
C GLY A 156 37.34 6.56 -9.62
N ASP A 157 36.80 6.33 -8.42
CA ASP A 157 37.21 5.22 -7.57
C ASP A 157 36.73 3.87 -8.13
N ALA A 158 37.43 2.80 -7.75
CA ALA A 158 37.03 1.44 -8.09
C ALA A 158 35.69 1.07 -7.42
N PRO A 159 34.85 0.28 -8.11
CA PRO A 159 33.66 -0.33 -7.50
C PRO A 159 34.05 -1.25 -6.35
N ARG A 160 33.07 -1.61 -5.53
CA ARG A 160 33.22 -2.64 -4.49
C ARG A 160 32.23 -3.78 -4.73
N ALA A 161 32.55 -4.98 -4.27
CA ALA A 161 31.59 -6.08 -4.22
C ALA A 161 30.98 -6.23 -2.82
N GLY A 162 29.65 -6.10 -2.70
CA GLY A 162 28.93 -6.34 -1.46
C GLY A 162 28.37 -7.76 -1.42
N LEU A 163 28.70 -8.55 -0.39
CA LEU A 163 28.11 -9.87 -0.20
C LEU A 163 26.60 -9.72 0.12
N VAL A 164 25.76 -10.28 -0.74
CA VAL A 164 24.29 -10.26 -0.57
C VAL A 164 23.84 -11.50 0.17
N GLN A 165 24.32 -12.67 -0.27
CA GLN A 165 23.92 -13.95 0.31
C GLN A 165 25.00 -15.00 0.13
N ALA A 166 25.08 -15.94 1.07
CA ALA A 166 25.93 -17.12 0.98
C ALA A 166 25.06 -18.37 1.19
N HIS A 167 25.21 -19.35 0.31
CA HIS A 167 24.48 -20.62 0.36
C HIS A 167 25.45 -21.79 0.45
N PRO A 168 25.45 -22.57 1.54
CA PRO A 168 26.29 -23.75 1.66
C PRO A 168 25.92 -24.77 0.57
N PHE A 169 26.90 -25.29 -0.15
CA PHE A 169 26.67 -26.25 -1.22
C PHE A 169 27.41 -27.55 -0.93
N THR A 170 26.68 -28.66 -0.87
CA THR A 170 27.26 -29.98 -0.59
C THR A 170 27.43 -30.75 -1.89
N GLY A 171 28.68 -30.88 -2.36
CA GLY A 171 29.02 -31.69 -3.53
C GLY A 171 30.13 -31.06 -4.37
N MET A 172 30.81 -31.86 -5.20
CA MET A 172 31.76 -31.31 -6.16
C MET A 172 31.04 -30.73 -7.37
N ILE A 173 31.23 -29.43 -7.61
CA ILE A 173 30.76 -28.72 -8.79
C ILE A 173 31.64 -29.06 -9.99
N ARG A 174 31.02 -29.44 -11.10
CA ARG A 174 31.70 -29.64 -12.39
C ARG A 174 31.51 -28.45 -13.32
N LEU A 175 30.30 -27.90 -13.38
CA LEU A 175 29.93 -26.75 -14.19
C LEU A 175 29.06 -25.80 -13.36
N LEU A 176 29.26 -24.50 -13.56
CA LEU A 176 28.50 -23.42 -12.94
C LEU A 176 28.23 -22.37 -14.01
N VAL A 177 26.97 -21.99 -14.18
CA VAL A 177 26.56 -20.95 -15.14
C VAL A 177 25.51 -20.04 -14.52
N GLY A 178 25.78 -18.75 -14.54
CA GLY A 178 24.92 -17.71 -14.05
C GLY A 178 23.77 -17.40 -15.01
N HIS A 179 22.61 -17.05 -14.45
CA HIS A 179 21.45 -16.69 -15.24
C HIS A 179 21.61 -15.27 -15.82
N PRO A 180 21.31 -15.06 -17.12
CA PRO A 180 21.61 -13.80 -17.80
C PRO A 180 20.90 -12.59 -17.21
N ARG A 181 19.67 -12.75 -16.69
CA ARG A 181 18.84 -11.64 -16.17
C ARG A 181 18.65 -11.62 -14.65
N LEU A 182 18.82 -12.74 -13.96
CA LEU A 182 18.34 -12.92 -12.58
C LEU A 182 19.49 -13.38 -11.69
N PRO A 183 19.45 -13.13 -10.37
CA PRO A 183 20.42 -13.67 -9.41
C PRO A 183 20.13 -15.16 -9.15
N VAL A 184 20.39 -15.98 -10.17
CA VAL A 184 20.15 -17.43 -10.19
C VAL A 184 21.38 -18.08 -10.81
N VAL A 185 21.76 -19.25 -10.30
CA VAL A 185 22.88 -20.03 -10.85
C VAL A 185 22.44 -21.47 -11.11
N ALA A 186 22.82 -22.00 -12.26
CA ALA A 186 22.68 -23.41 -12.62
C ALA A 186 24.00 -24.13 -12.38
N ILE A 187 23.93 -25.27 -11.71
CA ILE A 187 25.08 -26.04 -11.25
C ILE A 187 24.89 -27.48 -11.67
N ALA A 188 25.92 -28.07 -12.29
CA ALA A 188 25.99 -29.51 -12.49
C ALA A 188 27.01 -30.11 -11.53
N GLY A 189 26.52 -30.96 -10.64
CA GLY A 189 27.35 -31.72 -9.70
C GLY A 189 27.96 -32.97 -10.33
N SER A 190 29.00 -33.48 -9.69
CA SER A 190 29.58 -34.81 -9.98
C SER A 190 28.64 -35.99 -9.68
N ASP A 191 27.54 -35.75 -8.96
CA ASP A 191 26.50 -36.72 -8.64
C ASP A 191 25.43 -36.86 -9.75
N ASN A 192 25.74 -36.36 -10.95
CA ASN A 192 24.81 -36.29 -12.09
C ASN A 192 23.50 -35.60 -11.72
N LYS A 193 23.53 -34.55 -10.89
CA LYS A 193 22.37 -33.71 -10.64
C LYS A 193 22.57 -32.32 -11.22
N LEU A 194 21.53 -31.84 -11.89
CA LEU A 194 21.36 -30.45 -12.22
C LEU A 194 20.67 -29.77 -11.05
N GLN A 195 21.33 -28.79 -10.45
CA GLN A 195 20.78 -27.98 -9.37
C GLN A 195 20.69 -26.53 -9.83
N VAL A 196 19.55 -25.89 -9.57
CA VAL A 196 19.38 -24.46 -9.79
C VAL A 196 19.18 -23.82 -8.42
N VAL A 197 20.06 -22.88 -8.09
CA VAL A 197 20.03 -22.11 -6.85
C VAL A 197 19.52 -20.72 -7.18
N ASP A 198 18.34 -20.38 -6.65
CA ASP A 198 17.76 -19.04 -6.76
C ASP A 198 18.12 -18.23 -5.51
N PHE A 199 19.00 -17.22 -5.63
CA PHE A 199 19.40 -16.42 -4.47
C PHE A 199 18.28 -15.48 -3.98
N ARG A 200 17.11 -15.48 -4.64
CA ARG A 200 15.95 -14.73 -4.15
C ARG A 200 15.13 -15.54 -3.15
N ASP A 201 15.18 -16.86 -3.29
CA ASP A 201 14.56 -17.84 -2.41
C ASP A 201 15.56 -18.97 -2.11
N SER A 202 16.43 -18.73 -1.13
CA SER A 202 17.52 -19.65 -0.81
C SER A 202 17.08 -21.01 -0.28
N ASP A 203 15.83 -21.16 0.11
CA ASP A 203 15.27 -22.42 0.59
C ASP A 203 14.74 -23.26 -0.58
N ALA A 204 14.49 -22.66 -1.74
CA ALA A 204 14.05 -23.32 -2.97
C ALA A 204 15.24 -23.88 -3.77
N LEU A 205 15.83 -24.96 -3.26
CA LEU A 205 16.80 -25.75 -4.03
C LEU A 205 16.08 -26.62 -5.06
N LEU A 206 16.23 -26.28 -6.34
CA LEU A 206 15.67 -27.05 -7.44
C LEU A 206 16.70 -28.07 -7.90
N SER A 207 16.36 -29.35 -7.87
CA SER A 207 17.27 -30.42 -8.32
C SER A 207 16.58 -31.42 -9.24
N ILE A 208 17.23 -31.76 -10.35
CA ILE A 208 16.82 -32.81 -11.27
C ILE A 208 17.99 -33.77 -11.48
N ALA A 209 17.71 -35.08 -11.46
CA ALA A 209 18.70 -36.09 -11.82
C ALA A 209 18.91 -36.11 -13.33
N LEU A 210 20.17 -36.08 -13.75
CA LEU A 210 20.60 -36.25 -15.13
C LEU A 210 20.96 -37.72 -15.36
N GLU A 211 20.64 -38.24 -16.55
CA GLU A 211 20.99 -39.61 -16.92
C GLU A 211 22.50 -39.81 -17.09
N GLN A 212 23.19 -38.75 -17.52
CA GLN A 212 24.61 -38.74 -17.83
C GLN A 212 25.26 -37.42 -17.37
N PRO A 213 26.58 -37.40 -17.11
CA PRO A 213 27.28 -36.20 -16.69
C PRO A 213 27.30 -35.16 -17.83
N PRO A 214 26.94 -33.90 -17.57
CA PRO A 214 26.88 -32.88 -18.62
C PRO A 214 28.28 -32.37 -19.01
N ASP A 215 28.42 -32.09 -20.30
CA ASP A 215 29.60 -31.47 -20.90
C ASP A 215 29.53 -29.95 -20.83
N ALA A 216 28.32 -29.38 -20.95
CA ALA A 216 28.07 -27.94 -20.88
C ALA A 216 26.67 -27.60 -20.36
N LEU A 217 26.55 -26.42 -19.77
CA LEU A 217 25.28 -25.78 -19.40
C LEU A 217 25.21 -24.44 -20.13
N VAL A 218 24.10 -24.10 -20.77
CA VAL A 218 23.91 -22.78 -21.37
C VAL A 218 22.45 -22.33 -21.27
N TRP A 219 22.25 -21.09 -20.83
CA TRP A 219 20.95 -20.44 -20.90
C TRP A 219 20.67 -20.03 -22.35
N ARG A 220 19.69 -20.69 -22.99
CA ARG A 220 19.22 -20.33 -24.33
C ARG A 220 18.35 -19.09 -24.28
N THR A 221 17.51 -19.00 -23.26
CA THR A 221 16.66 -17.86 -22.94
C THR A 221 16.64 -17.67 -21.43
N THR A 222 15.97 -16.62 -20.94
CA THR A 222 15.75 -16.40 -19.49
C THR A 222 14.83 -17.44 -18.83
N ALA A 223 14.30 -18.40 -19.59
CA ALA A 223 13.43 -19.45 -19.08
C ALA A 223 13.82 -20.85 -19.54
N GLN A 224 14.81 -20.99 -20.46
CA GLN A 224 15.25 -22.27 -20.96
C GLN A 224 16.75 -22.45 -20.74
N LEU A 225 17.09 -23.53 -20.03
CA LEU A 225 18.44 -24.00 -19.78
C LEU A 225 18.70 -25.25 -20.61
N ASP A 226 19.68 -25.18 -21.49
CA ASP A 226 20.14 -26.32 -22.26
C ASP A 226 21.30 -27.02 -21.54
N VAL A 227 21.19 -28.34 -21.44
CA VAL A 227 22.23 -29.23 -20.92
C VAL A 227 22.74 -30.07 -22.08
N LEU A 228 24.04 -30.02 -22.33
CA LEU A 228 24.67 -30.83 -23.36
C LEU A 228 25.32 -32.06 -22.74
N THR A 229 25.07 -33.21 -23.35
CA THR A 229 25.62 -34.49 -22.92
C THR A 229 25.89 -35.36 -24.13
N ASP A 230 27.15 -35.71 -24.37
CA ASP A 230 27.59 -36.58 -25.48
C ASP A 230 27.01 -36.16 -26.86
N GLY A 231 26.99 -34.84 -27.10
CA GLY A 231 26.46 -34.25 -28.34
C GLY A 231 24.94 -34.18 -28.47
N GLN A 232 24.18 -34.66 -27.47
CA GLN A 232 22.74 -34.45 -27.38
C GLN A 232 22.41 -33.26 -26.47
N THR A 233 21.35 -32.53 -26.80
CA THR A 233 20.90 -31.35 -26.04
C THR A 233 19.56 -31.67 -25.39
N SER A 234 19.53 -31.66 -24.05
CA SER A 234 18.30 -31.74 -23.25
C SER A 234 17.94 -30.36 -22.76
N ALA A 235 16.70 -29.93 -22.98
CA ALA A 235 16.22 -28.61 -22.57
C ALA A 235 15.42 -28.71 -21.26
N TYR A 236 15.69 -27.81 -20.32
CA TYR A 236 14.97 -27.66 -19.07
C TYR A 236 14.33 -26.28 -19.01
N GLU A 237 13.07 -26.23 -18.65
CA GLU A 237 12.32 -25.01 -18.48
C GLU A 237 12.39 -24.57 -17.02
N PHE A 238 12.94 -23.37 -16.81
CA PHE A 238 13.00 -22.69 -15.52
C PHE A 238 11.93 -21.60 -15.50
N THR A 239 10.89 -21.82 -14.73
CA THR A 239 9.81 -20.85 -14.54
C THR A 239 9.98 -20.19 -13.18
N THR A 240 10.11 -18.87 -13.16
CA THR A 240 10.23 -18.08 -11.95
C THR A 240 9.62 -16.70 -12.18
N THR A 241 9.36 -15.99 -11.08
CA THR A 241 8.93 -14.59 -11.11
C THR A 241 10.03 -13.69 -10.58
N ASP A 242 9.89 -12.37 -10.69
CA ASP A 242 10.97 -11.45 -10.28
C ASP A 242 11.28 -11.52 -8.78
N ILE A 243 10.32 -11.95 -7.94
CA ILE A 243 10.55 -12.18 -6.50
C ILE A 243 10.92 -13.63 -6.16
N GLY A 244 10.98 -14.54 -7.15
CA GLY A 244 11.37 -15.94 -6.94
C GLY A 244 10.38 -16.77 -6.09
N GLY A 245 9.15 -16.30 -5.89
CA GLY A 245 8.16 -16.95 -5.02
C GLY A 245 8.31 -16.62 -3.52
N ALA A 246 9.38 -15.93 -3.13
CA ALA A 246 9.63 -15.55 -1.74
C ALA A 246 8.75 -14.35 -1.33
N TRP A 247 7.56 -14.63 -0.79
CA TRP A 247 6.60 -13.63 -0.28
C TRP A 247 7.21 -12.63 0.70
N SER A 248 8.17 -13.08 1.52
CA SER A 248 8.87 -12.25 2.50
C SER A 248 9.51 -11.02 1.86
N ARG A 249 10.02 -11.14 0.63
CA ARG A 249 10.64 -10.06 -0.16
C ARG A 249 9.74 -8.83 -0.35
N LEU A 250 8.41 -9.02 -0.36
CA LEU A 250 7.48 -7.90 -0.47
C LEU A 250 7.44 -7.02 0.81
N PHE A 251 7.92 -7.55 1.94
CA PHE A 251 7.82 -6.93 3.27
C PHE A 251 9.15 -6.74 3.99
N THR A 252 10.19 -7.47 3.61
CA THR A 252 11.52 -7.37 4.22
C THR A 252 12.45 -6.46 3.41
N PRO A 253 13.40 -5.76 4.05
CA PRO A 253 14.42 -5.01 3.33
C PRO A 253 15.25 -5.92 2.42
N ILE A 254 15.50 -5.49 1.19
CA ILE A 254 16.30 -6.22 0.20
C ILE A 254 17.50 -5.37 -0.18
N GLN A 255 18.67 -6.00 -0.33
CA GLN A 255 19.85 -5.38 -0.88
C GLN A 255 19.76 -5.40 -2.41
N TYR A 256 19.33 -4.28 -2.99
CA TYR A 256 19.23 -4.09 -4.44
C TYR A 256 20.59 -3.76 -5.06
N GLU A 257 20.72 -4.02 -6.36
CA GLU A 257 21.88 -3.63 -7.17
C GLU A 257 22.20 -2.12 -7.01
N GLY A 258 23.48 -1.78 -6.74
CA GLY A 258 23.94 -0.40 -6.56
C GLY A 258 23.57 0.27 -5.24
N TYR A 259 22.85 -0.40 -4.32
CA TYR A 259 22.54 0.13 -2.99
C TYR A 259 23.44 -0.48 -1.92
N GLU A 260 24.07 0.36 -1.12
CA GLU A 260 24.95 -0.09 -0.03
C GLU A 260 24.20 -0.84 1.09
N ARG A 261 22.93 -0.52 1.29
CA ARG A 261 22.13 -1.04 2.41
C ARG A 261 20.84 -1.68 1.92
N PRO A 262 20.37 -2.74 2.60
CA PRO A 262 19.03 -3.28 2.39
C PRO A 262 17.98 -2.18 2.57
N SER A 263 17.06 -2.07 1.61
CA SER A 263 16.07 -1.00 1.59
C SER A 263 14.69 -1.51 1.16
N LEU A 264 13.66 -0.75 1.54
CA LEU A 264 12.26 -1.02 1.21
C LEU A 264 11.86 -0.03 0.13
N LEU A 265 12.00 -0.43 -1.13
CA LEU A 265 11.78 0.44 -2.28
C LEU A 265 10.66 -0.07 -3.17
N TRP A 266 9.82 0.85 -3.63
CA TRP A 266 8.84 0.59 -4.69
C TRP A 266 9.27 1.33 -5.95
N LEU A 267 9.86 0.59 -6.89
CA LEU A 267 10.27 1.07 -8.21
C LEU A 267 10.15 -0.09 -9.22
N PRO A 268 8.93 -0.44 -9.62
CA PRO A 268 8.69 -1.58 -10.52
C PRO A 268 9.09 -1.31 -11.97
N LEU A 269 9.16 -0.03 -12.36
CA LEU A 269 9.52 0.45 -13.70
C LEU A 269 10.78 1.33 -13.58
N PRO A 270 11.98 0.74 -13.45
CA PRO A 270 13.21 1.52 -13.35
C PRO A 270 13.52 2.22 -14.68
N ALA A 271 14.24 3.35 -14.60
CA ALA A 271 14.54 4.18 -15.77
C ALA A 271 15.49 3.52 -16.78
N ALA A 272 16.34 2.59 -16.32
CA ALA A 272 17.18 1.77 -17.18
C ALA A 272 16.50 0.41 -17.39
N GLU A 273 16.33 -0.01 -18.64
CA GLU A 273 15.66 -1.28 -19.00
C GLU A 273 16.31 -2.51 -18.35
N GLU A 274 17.61 -2.44 -18.05
CA GLU A 274 18.38 -3.53 -17.46
C GLU A 274 18.43 -3.51 -15.92
N ALA A 275 17.79 -2.54 -15.26
CA ALA A 275 17.83 -2.43 -13.80
C ALA A 275 16.82 -3.36 -13.12
N GLU A 276 17.21 -3.89 -11.95
CA GLU A 276 16.33 -4.73 -11.14
C GLU A 276 15.06 -3.97 -10.70
N PRO A 277 13.85 -4.54 -10.95
CA PRO A 277 12.60 -3.96 -10.46
C PRO A 277 12.47 -4.17 -8.94
N LYS A 278 11.95 -3.15 -8.25
CA LYS A 278 11.88 -3.12 -6.78
C LYS A 278 10.43 -3.20 -6.31
N TYR A 279 10.08 -4.29 -5.63
CA TYR A 279 8.69 -4.63 -5.27
C TYR A 279 8.42 -4.62 -3.75
N SER A 280 8.82 -3.58 -3.02
CA SER A 280 8.45 -3.47 -1.61
C SER A 280 7.05 -2.86 -1.42
N LEU A 281 6.15 -3.57 -0.76
CA LEU A 281 4.80 -3.08 -0.45
C LEU A 281 4.75 -2.20 0.81
N VAL A 282 5.79 -2.25 1.65
CA VAL A 282 5.82 -1.54 2.94
C VAL A 282 5.67 -0.02 2.79
N PRO A 283 6.39 0.68 1.88
CA PRO A 283 6.21 2.12 1.73
C PRO A 283 4.79 2.51 1.32
N LEU A 284 4.13 1.67 0.52
CA LEU A 284 2.76 1.89 0.05
C LEU A 284 1.74 1.71 1.17
N LEU A 285 1.89 0.66 1.96
CA LEU A 285 1.04 0.41 3.13
C LEU A 285 1.22 1.50 4.19
N PHE A 286 2.47 1.91 4.43
CA PHE A 286 2.80 3.01 5.32
C PHE A 286 2.16 4.33 4.84
N GLY A 287 2.28 4.65 3.54
CA GLY A 287 1.66 5.84 2.96
C GLY A 287 0.12 5.81 3.05
N THR A 288 -0.52 4.66 2.78
CA THR A 288 -1.97 4.49 2.98
C THR A 288 -2.38 4.74 4.43
N LEU A 289 -1.65 4.16 5.39
CA LEU A 289 -1.95 4.33 6.82
C LEU A 289 -1.72 5.79 7.26
N LYS A 290 -0.60 6.39 6.86
CA LYS A 290 -0.24 7.79 7.16
C LYS A 290 -1.33 8.74 6.66
N ALA A 291 -1.77 8.59 5.42
CA ALA A 291 -2.86 9.39 4.85
C ALA A 291 -4.17 9.22 5.62
N ALA A 292 -4.55 7.97 5.92
CA ALA A 292 -5.78 7.67 6.65
C ALA A 292 -5.78 8.27 8.06
N LEU A 293 -4.68 8.11 8.81
CA LEU A 293 -4.55 8.66 10.16
C LEU A 293 -4.56 10.19 10.16
N LEU A 294 -3.81 10.83 9.26
CA LEU A 294 -3.80 12.29 9.14
C LEU A 294 -5.19 12.83 8.79
N ALA A 295 -5.92 12.15 7.88
CA ALA A 295 -7.28 12.55 7.55
C ALA A 295 -8.23 12.45 8.75
N LEU A 296 -8.10 11.41 9.57
CA LEU A 296 -8.92 11.23 10.77
C LEU A 296 -8.65 12.28 11.84
N ILE A 297 -7.41 12.78 11.96
CA ILE A 297 -7.08 13.87 12.89
C ILE A 297 -7.94 15.12 12.60
N PHE A 298 -8.23 15.40 11.33
CA PHE A 298 -9.12 16.51 10.95
C PHE A 298 -10.60 16.11 10.94
N ALA A 299 -10.91 14.93 10.41
CA ALA A 299 -12.29 14.49 10.23
C ALA A 299 -12.99 14.20 11.57
N ILE A 300 -12.34 13.55 12.53
CA ILE A 300 -12.98 13.11 13.78
C ILE A 300 -13.45 14.30 14.61
N PRO A 301 -12.62 15.33 14.94
CA PRO A 301 -13.09 16.46 15.74
C PRO A 301 -14.25 17.19 15.08
N LEU A 302 -14.16 17.43 13.76
CA LEU A 302 -15.19 18.14 13.01
C LEU A 302 -16.50 17.36 12.93
N SER A 303 -16.42 16.08 12.54
CA SER A 303 -17.58 15.20 12.40
C SER A 303 -18.24 14.88 13.74
N MET A 304 -17.45 14.60 14.78
CA MET A 304 -17.97 14.28 16.11
C MET A 304 -18.62 15.50 16.75
N GLY A 305 -17.99 16.67 16.68
CA GLY A 305 -18.58 17.91 17.18
C GLY A 305 -19.93 18.20 16.52
N ALA A 306 -19.99 18.07 15.19
CA ALA A 306 -21.24 18.22 14.45
C ALA A 306 -22.28 17.14 14.82
N ALA A 307 -21.87 15.86 14.93
CA ALA A 307 -22.76 14.75 15.22
C ALA A 307 -23.37 14.84 16.62
N ILE A 308 -22.58 15.25 17.61
CA ILE A 308 -23.05 15.48 18.98
C ILE A 308 -24.09 16.58 19.00
N TYR A 309 -23.81 17.70 18.34
CA TYR A 309 -24.73 18.82 18.32
C TYR A 309 -26.03 18.48 17.57
N VAL A 310 -25.94 17.98 16.35
CA VAL A 310 -27.11 17.65 15.51
C VAL A 310 -27.91 16.47 16.08
N GLY A 311 -27.25 15.48 16.66
CA GLY A 311 -27.87 14.24 17.13
C GLY A 311 -28.54 14.34 18.50
N PHE A 312 -28.09 15.26 19.36
CA PHE A 312 -28.60 15.38 20.75
C PHE A 312 -29.10 16.77 21.15
N PHE A 313 -28.36 17.83 20.80
CA PHE A 313 -28.65 19.19 21.30
C PHE A 313 -29.55 20.01 20.37
N MET A 314 -29.57 19.69 19.07
CA MET A 314 -30.31 20.45 18.06
C MET A 314 -31.82 20.14 18.08
N SER A 315 -32.63 21.19 17.88
CA SER A 315 -34.07 21.04 17.72
C SER A 315 -34.45 20.27 16.44
N GLU A 316 -35.53 19.47 16.50
CA GLU A 316 -35.98 18.61 15.38
C GLU A 316 -36.24 19.39 14.07
N PHE A 317 -36.70 20.63 14.19
CA PHE A 317 -36.98 21.49 13.04
C PHE A 317 -35.70 21.90 12.31
N GLN A 318 -34.66 22.29 13.04
CA GLN A 318 -33.38 22.68 12.47
C GLN A 318 -32.63 21.48 11.90
N ARG A 319 -32.68 20.35 12.61
CA ARG A 319 -32.07 19.09 12.16
C ARG A 319 -32.58 18.68 10.79
N ARG A 320 -33.89 18.81 10.53
CA ARG A 320 -34.50 18.53 9.21
C ARG A 320 -33.94 19.38 8.07
N ARG A 321 -33.30 20.53 8.35
CA ARG A 321 -32.67 21.40 7.35
C ARG A 321 -31.15 21.17 7.27
N ILE A 322 -30.48 21.05 8.42
CA ILE A 322 -29.01 20.99 8.49
C ILE A 322 -28.48 19.62 8.11
N ARG A 323 -29.14 18.53 8.55
CA ARG A 323 -28.69 17.17 8.26
C ARG A 323 -28.61 16.88 6.75
N PRO A 324 -29.63 17.18 5.93
CA PRO A 324 -29.52 17.02 4.48
C PRO A 324 -28.40 17.84 3.86
N ALA A 325 -28.14 19.07 4.33
CA ALA A 325 -27.06 19.90 3.82
C ALA A 325 -25.67 19.28 4.09
N LEU A 326 -25.49 18.65 5.25
CA LEU A 326 -24.27 17.92 5.59
C LEU A 326 -24.14 16.62 4.79
N ASP A 327 -25.23 15.91 4.52
CA ASP A 327 -25.21 14.73 3.65
C ASP A 327 -24.88 15.11 2.20
N MET A 328 -25.31 16.29 1.73
CA MET A 328 -24.96 16.81 0.40
C MET A 328 -23.45 17.07 0.23
N LEU A 329 -22.70 17.33 1.32
CA LEU A 329 -21.25 17.44 1.25
C LEU A 329 -20.60 16.11 0.83
N ALA A 330 -21.22 14.97 1.14
CA ALA A 330 -20.75 13.65 0.70
C ALA A 330 -20.95 13.40 -0.81
N ALA A 331 -21.79 14.20 -1.47
CA ALA A 331 -22.10 14.06 -2.89
C ALA A 331 -21.04 14.69 -3.80
N PHE A 332 -20.10 15.46 -3.25
CA PHE A 332 -19.02 16.04 -4.03
C PHE A 332 -18.09 14.94 -4.56
N PRO A 333 -17.78 14.91 -5.87
CA PRO A 333 -16.82 13.96 -6.42
C PRO A 333 -15.43 14.18 -5.81
N THR A 334 -14.76 13.11 -5.39
CA THR A 334 -13.46 13.23 -4.72
C THR A 334 -12.37 13.78 -5.65
N VAL A 335 -12.50 13.57 -6.96
CA VAL A 335 -11.69 14.23 -8.00
C VAL A 335 -11.76 15.75 -7.90
N VAL A 336 -12.97 16.31 -7.69
CA VAL A 336 -13.17 17.75 -7.58
C VAL A 336 -12.53 18.27 -6.30
N LEU A 337 -12.66 17.55 -5.18
CA LEU A 337 -11.99 17.90 -3.93
C LEU A 337 -10.47 17.84 -4.05
N GLY A 338 -9.92 16.83 -4.76
CA GLY A 338 -8.50 16.74 -5.08
C GLY A 338 -8.01 17.92 -5.93
N ALA A 339 -8.79 18.33 -6.94
CA ALA A 339 -8.51 19.51 -7.77
C ALA A 339 -8.54 20.81 -6.95
N ILE A 340 -9.52 20.96 -6.04
CA ILE A 340 -9.58 22.09 -5.10
C ILE A 340 -8.33 22.09 -4.21
N GLY A 341 -7.96 20.93 -3.69
CA GLY A 341 -6.72 20.73 -2.95
C GLY A 341 -5.50 21.20 -3.71
N LEU A 342 -5.40 20.84 -5.00
CA LEU A 342 -4.21 21.08 -5.81
C LEU A 342 -4.09 22.53 -6.27
N PHE A 343 -5.18 23.13 -6.74
CA PHE A 343 -5.15 24.45 -7.37
C PHE A 343 -5.51 25.59 -6.42
N TRP A 344 -6.22 25.34 -5.31
CA TRP A 344 -6.62 26.38 -4.35
C TRP A 344 -5.99 26.22 -2.98
N ILE A 345 -5.74 25.01 -2.49
CA ILE A 345 -5.19 24.81 -1.14
C ILE A 345 -3.67 24.76 -1.18
N ALA A 346 -3.08 23.96 -2.07
CA ALA A 346 -1.62 23.76 -2.14
C ALA A 346 -0.81 25.07 -2.34
N PRO A 347 -1.21 26.00 -3.23
CA PRO A 347 -0.47 27.26 -3.40
C PRO A 347 -0.49 28.16 -2.16
N TYR A 348 -1.52 28.04 -1.33
CA TYR A 348 -1.71 28.83 -0.11
C TYR A 348 -1.52 27.98 1.15
N PHE A 349 -0.92 26.79 1.03
CA PHE A 349 -0.87 25.80 2.10
C PHE A 349 -0.20 26.35 3.36
N GLU A 350 0.91 27.06 3.21
CA GLU A 350 1.62 27.66 4.34
C GLU A 350 0.76 28.66 5.12
N GLN A 351 0.02 29.51 4.40
CA GLN A 351 -0.87 30.52 4.97
C GLN A 351 -2.05 29.86 5.68
N ILE A 352 -2.59 28.80 5.10
CA ILE A 352 -3.68 28.00 5.68
C ILE A 352 -3.21 27.33 6.97
N VAL A 353 -2.06 26.65 6.96
CA VAL A 353 -1.51 25.99 8.16
C VAL A 353 -1.22 27.02 9.25
N SER A 354 -0.62 28.16 8.90
CA SER A 354 -0.37 29.26 9.85
C SER A 354 -1.66 29.80 10.47
N SER A 355 -2.69 29.99 9.64
CA SER A 355 -4.00 30.43 10.08
C SER A 355 -4.66 29.40 11.02
N LEU A 356 -4.58 28.12 10.67
CA LEU A 356 -5.11 27.02 11.49
C LEU A 356 -4.43 26.93 12.86
N ILE A 357 -3.10 27.07 12.91
CA ILE A 357 -2.35 27.10 14.18
C ILE A 357 -2.84 28.26 15.05
N GLY A 358 -2.97 29.45 14.46
CA GLY A 358 -3.52 30.63 15.15
C GLY A 358 -4.93 30.39 15.68
N VAL A 359 -5.82 29.84 14.85
CA VAL A 359 -7.18 29.47 15.25
C VAL A 359 -7.17 28.46 16.40
N VAL A 360 -6.44 27.35 16.30
CA VAL A 360 -6.44 26.30 17.34
C VAL A 360 -5.99 26.85 18.69
N ILE A 361 -4.99 27.72 18.71
CA ILE A 361 -4.46 28.31 19.95
C ILE A 361 -5.40 29.38 20.52
N ILE A 362 -5.90 30.28 19.66
CA ILE A 362 -6.60 31.49 20.07
C ILE A 362 -8.10 31.27 20.25
N PHE A 363 -8.69 30.33 19.51
CA PHE A 363 -10.13 30.04 19.54
C PHE A 363 -10.68 29.79 20.95
N PRO A 364 -10.12 28.88 21.78
CA PRO A 364 -10.65 28.66 23.13
C PRO A 364 -10.56 29.91 24.00
N LEU A 365 -9.47 30.67 23.89
CA LEU A 365 -9.26 31.90 24.63
C LEU A 365 -10.28 32.96 24.25
N LEU A 366 -10.40 33.27 22.96
CA LEU A 366 -11.33 34.29 22.47
C LEU A 366 -12.79 33.91 22.68
N LEU A 367 -13.14 32.63 22.56
CA LEU A 367 -14.49 32.16 22.82
C LEU A 367 -14.87 32.42 24.28
N LEU A 368 -14.01 32.02 25.23
CA LEU A 368 -14.25 32.23 26.66
C LEU A 368 -14.33 33.72 27.01
N THR A 369 -13.38 34.53 26.52
CA THR A 369 -13.39 35.98 26.80
C THR A 369 -14.58 36.68 26.17
N SER A 370 -14.99 36.30 24.96
CA SER A 370 -16.12 36.92 24.27
C SER A 370 -17.44 36.59 24.97
N VAL A 371 -17.62 35.34 25.41
CA VAL A 371 -18.81 34.95 26.18
C VAL A 371 -18.83 35.63 27.54
N TYR A 372 -17.68 35.75 28.22
CA TYR A 372 -17.55 36.47 29.48
C TYR A 372 -17.92 37.96 29.33
N LEU A 373 -17.36 38.63 28.32
CA LEU A 373 -17.65 40.03 28.03
C LEU A 373 -19.12 40.24 27.65
N ALA A 374 -19.68 39.39 26.79
CA ALA A 374 -21.10 39.46 26.44
C ALA A 374 -22.00 39.37 27.68
N ARG A 375 -21.68 38.48 28.62
CA ARG A 375 -22.39 38.38 29.91
C ARG A 375 -22.18 39.62 30.78
N ALA A 376 -20.97 40.16 30.85
CA ALA A 376 -20.66 41.37 31.61
C ALA A 376 -21.45 42.60 31.10
N PHE A 377 -21.69 42.68 29.79
CA PHE A 377 -22.52 43.73 29.17
C PHE A 377 -24.03 43.43 29.17
N GLY A 378 -24.47 42.38 29.86
CA GLY A 378 -25.90 42.03 29.98
C GLY A 378 -26.51 41.38 28.74
N LEU A 379 -25.70 41.04 27.72
CA LEU A 379 -26.15 40.30 26.55
C LEU A 379 -26.31 38.81 26.91
N ARG A 380 -27.55 38.37 27.13
CA ARG A 380 -27.88 36.95 27.33
C ARG A 380 -27.91 36.23 25.97
N LEU A 381 -26.72 36.03 25.38
CA LEU A 381 -26.56 35.32 24.11
C LEU A 381 -26.84 33.80 24.22
N VAL A 382 -26.76 33.24 25.44
CA VAL A 382 -26.88 31.80 25.70
C VAL A 382 -27.73 31.57 26.96
N ASN A 383 -28.90 30.96 26.79
CA ASN A 383 -29.62 30.31 27.89
C ASN A 383 -29.00 28.92 28.08
N LEU A 384 -28.32 28.69 29.21
CA LEU A 384 -27.65 27.41 29.50
C LEU A 384 -28.63 26.28 29.88
N ASP A 385 -29.87 26.64 30.23
CA ASP A 385 -30.83 25.73 30.84
C ASP A 385 -31.78 25.07 29.83
N ALA A 386 -31.77 25.52 28.57
CA ALA A 386 -32.64 25.01 27.51
C ALA A 386 -31.83 24.32 26.40
N LEU A 387 -32.42 23.28 25.80
CA LEU A 387 -32.02 22.69 24.50
C LEU A 387 -32.30 23.71 23.37
N ASP A 388 -31.76 24.92 23.50
CA ASP A 388 -31.97 26.05 22.61
C ASP A 388 -30.84 26.17 21.58
N ASP A 389 -31.19 26.77 20.43
CA ASP A 389 -30.41 26.86 19.20
C ASP A 389 -29.19 27.83 19.28
N TRP A 390 -28.56 27.99 20.45
CA TRP A 390 -27.51 28.97 20.72
C TRP A 390 -26.27 28.89 19.80
N PRO A 391 -25.85 27.74 19.23
CA PRO A 391 -24.71 27.73 18.32
C PRO A 391 -24.96 28.50 17.02
N LEU A 392 -26.21 28.58 16.55
CA LEU A 392 -26.56 29.39 15.38
C LEU A 392 -26.54 30.88 15.70
N THR A 393 -26.95 31.27 16.91
CA THR A 393 -26.88 32.67 17.35
C THR A 393 -25.43 33.11 17.61
N LEU A 394 -24.54 32.18 17.98
CA LEU A 394 -23.11 32.44 18.12
C LEU A 394 -22.31 32.36 16.82
N MET A 395 -22.91 32.00 15.67
CA MET A 395 -22.18 31.90 14.40
C MET A 395 -21.43 33.18 14.02
N PRO A 396 -21.99 34.40 14.11
CA PRO A 396 -21.25 35.63 13.81
C PRO A 396 -20.04 35.81 14.71
N LEU A 397 -20.17 35.46 16.00
CA LEU A 397 -19.08 35.53 16.96
C LEU A 397 -17.99 34.51 16.61
N ILE A 398 -18.37 33.26 16.33
CA ILE A 398 -17.45 32.19 15.94
C ILE A 398 -16.70 32.57 14.66
N ILE A 399 -17.39 33.08 13.64
CA ILE A 399 -16.76 33.56 12.40
C ILE A 399 -15.76 34.69 12.71
N GLY A 400 -16.14 35.65 13.55
CA GLY A 400 -15.22 36.70 14.01
C GLY A 400 -13.97 36.15 14.69
N ILE A 401 -14.13 35.17 15.59
CA ILE A 401 -13.01 34.49 16.27
C ILE A 401 -12.11 33.75 15.28
N LEU A 402 -12.68 33.06 14.28
CA LEU A 402 -11.91 32.37 13.25
C LEU A 402 -11.10 33.34 12.40
N ILE A 403 -11.67 34.49 12.03
CA ILE A 403 -10.97 35.54 11.29
C ILE A 403 -9.83 36.11 12.13
N ILE A 404 -10.10 36.48 13.38
CA ILE A 404 -9.07 37.03 14.29
C ILE A 404 -7.96 36.01 14.53
N GLY A 405 -8.32 34.75 14.81
CA GLY A 405 -7.36 33.67 15.00
C GLY A 405 -6.49 33.44 13.77
N SER A 406 -7.07 33.53 12.56
CA SER A 406 -6.33 33.41 11.30
C SER A 406 -5.34 34.56 11.10
N VAL A 407 -5.78 35.80 11.35
CA VAL A 407 -4.91 36.99 11.26
C VAL A 407 -3.76 36.91 12.27
N ILE A 408 -4.04 36.49 13.50
CA ILE A 408 -3.01 36.30 14.53
C ILE A 408 -2.03 35.20 14.10
N GLY A 409 -2.52 34.08 13.58
CA GLY A 409 -1.69 32.99 13.08
C GLY A 409 -0.69 33.44 12.01
N LEU A 410 -1.18 34.16 10.99
CA LEU A 410 -0.33 34.77 9.96
C LEU A 410 0.67 35.78 10.55
N GLY A 411 0.24 36.57 11.54
CA GLY A 411 1.10 37.53 12.25
C GLY A 411 2.16 36.90 13.15
N ILE A 412 1.95 35.67 13.62
CA ILE A 412 2.96 34.88 14.34
C ILE A 412 3.99 34.36 13.34
N THR A 413 3.53 33.76 12.23
CA THR A 413 4.42 33.20 11.20
C THR A 413 5.31 34.25 10.57
N SER A 414 4.82 35.47 10.33
CA SER A 414 5.63 36.56 9.77
C SER A 414 6.75 37.04 10.69
N LYS A 415 6.70 36.70 11.98
CA LYS A 415 7.77 36.99 12.97
C LYS A 415 8.75 35.83 13.14
N LEU A 416 8.49 34.68 12.52
CA LEU A 416 9.40 33.54 12.57
C LEU A 416 10.67 33.81 11.72
N PRO A 417 11.79 33.13 12.03
CA PRO A 417 12.99 33.19 11.21
C PRO A 417 12.70 32.93 9.73
N GLY A 418 13.11 33.86 8.87
CA GLY A 418 12.86 33.78 7.43
C GLY A 418 11.45 34.18 6.98
N ASN A 419 10.67 34.85 7.85
CA ASN A 419 9.33 35.40 7.59
C ASN A 419 8.32 34.40 7.02
N SER A 420 8.58 33.11 7.17
CA SER A 420 7.78 32.01 6.63
C SER A 420 7.87 30.81 7.55
N LEU A 421 6.78 30.06 7.64
CA LEU A 421 6.75 28.78 8.33
C LEU A 421 7.67 27.78 7.62
N TYR A 422 7.75 27.87 6.29
CA TYR A 422 8.66 27.07 5.48
C TYR A 422 10.13 27.26 5.87
N ALA A 423 10.60 28.52 5.93
CA ALA A 423 11.99 28.80 6.27
C ALA A 423 12.31 28.40 7.71
N TYR A 424 11.36 28.59 8.64
CA TYR A 424 11.52 28.16 10.01
C TYR A 424 11.65 26.64 10.13
N LEU A 425 10.76 25.86 9.50
CA LEU A 425 10.83 24.40 9.50
C LEU A 425 12.13 23.89 8.85
N THR A 426 12.53 24.50 7.74
CA THR A 426 13.80 24.18 7.06
C THR A 426 15.01 24.47 7.97
N SER A 427 14.97 25.55 8.76
CA SER A 427 16.04 25.86 9.73
C SER A 427 16.17 24.82 10.85
N LEU A 428 15.10 24.06 11.11
CA LEU A 428 15.08 22.94 12.05
C LEU A 428 15.47 21.60 11.39
N GLY A 429 15.83 21.60 10.11
CA GLY A 429 16.16 20.41 9.34
C GLY A 429 14.94 19.61 8.85
N VAL A 430 13.75 20.20 8.90
CA VAL A 430 12.51 19.57 8.40
C VAL A 430 12.32 19.96 6.94
N SER A 431 12.38 18.99 6.04
CA SER A 431 12.07 19.19 4.62
C SER A 431 10.58 19.41 4.43
N VAL A 432 10.21 20.38 3.59
CA VAL A 432 8.83 20.69 3.27
C VAL A 432 8.66 20.62 1.76
N SER A 433 7.82 19.71 1.30
CA SER A 433 7.51 19.53 -0.11
C SER A 433 6.18 20.20 -0.46
N TYR A 434 6.07 20.64 -1.72
CA TYR A 434 4.82 21.19 -2.27
C TYR A 434 3.68 20.15 -2.17
N PHE A 435 3.98 18.90 -2.53
CA PHE A 435 3.11 17.77 -2.29
C PHE A 435 3.46 17.13 -0.96
N ASN A 436 2.55 17.17 0.00
CA ASN A 436 2.81 16.68 1.33
C ASN A 436 1.61 15.98 1.96
N SER A 437 1.90 15.09 2.92
CA SER A 437 0.89 14.27 3.57
C SER A 437 -0.05 15.05 4.47
N LEU A 438 0.36 16.20 5.01
CA LEU A 438 -0.51 17.07 5.81
C LEU A 438 -1.59 17.74 4.94
N LEU A 439 -1.23 18.21 3.74
CA LEU A 439 -2.17 18.69 2.73
C LEU A 439 -3.17 17.59 2.34
N VAL A 440 -2.68 16.38 2.08
CA VAL A 440 -3.53 15.20 1.84
C VAL A 440 -4.49 15.00 3.00
N GLY A 441 -3.99 14.98 4.25
CA GLY A 441 -4.81 14.80 5.45
C GLY A 441 -5.88 15.86 5.61
N LEU A 442 -5.58 17.13 5.32
CA LEU A 442 -6.54 18.23 5.41
C LEU A 442 -7.67 18.06 4.39
N VAL A 443 -7.34 17.83 3.11
CA VAL A 443 -8.33 17.71 2.03
C VAL A 443 -9.15 16.42 2.19
N LEU A 444 -8.47 15.30 2.46
CA LEU A 444 -9.10 14.00 2.68
C LEU A 444 -9.96 14.00 3.96
N GLY A 445 -9.53 14.69 5.01
CA GLY A 445 -10.29 14.83 6.25
C GLY A 445 -11.63 15.52 6.02
N VAL A 446 -11.65 16.59 5.23
CA VAL A 446 -12.90 17.24 4.80
C VAL A 446 -13.79 16.28 4.01
N ALA A 447 -13.21 15.50 3.08
CA ALA A 447 -13.96 14.53 2.28
C ALA A 447 -14.60 13.41 3.11
N ILE A 448 -13.92 12.94 4.17
CA ILE A 448 -14.41 11.86 5.04
C ILE A 448 -15.42 12.35 6.08
N THR A 449 -15.35 13.63 6.47
CA THR A 449 -16.17 14.23 7.52
C THR A 449 -17.66 13.88 7.42
N PRO A 450 -18.34 14.02 6.26
CA PRO A 450 -19.76 13.69 6.13
C PRO A 450 -20.08 12.22 6.45
N THR A 451 -19.17 11.30 6.13
CA THR A 451 -19.36 9.87 6.40
C THR A 451 -19.37 9.59 7.89
N VAL A 452 -18.34 10.08 8.59
CA VAL A 452 -18.21 9.84 10.03
C VAL A 452 -19.34 10.56 10.76
N PHE A 453 -19.68 11.78 10.32
CA PHE A 453 -20.78 12.57 10.87
C PHE A 453 -22.11 11.81 10.77
N SER A 454 -22.49 11.36 9.57
CA SER A 454 -23.81 10.76 9.33
C SER A 454 -24.01 9.50 10.16
N VAL A 455 -22.99 8.62 10.24
CA VAL A 455 -23.06 7.39 11.04
C VAL A 455 -23.02 7.67 12.55
N ALA A 456 -22.19 8.61 13.00
CA ALA A 456 -22.11 8.98 14.42
C ALA A 456 -23.39 9.67 14.91
N GLU A 457 -23.96 10.56 14.10
CA GLU A 457 -25.22 11.26 14.39
C GLU A 457 -26.38 10.27 14.51
N GLU A 458 -26.47 9.28 13.61
CA GLU A 458 -27.47 8.21 13.71
C GLU A 458 -27.30 7.37 14.98
N ALA A 459 -26.06 7.07 15.36
CA ALA A 459 -25.79 6.33 16.58
C ALA A 459 -26.25 7.08 17.84
N ILE A 460 -26.02 8.39 17.88
CA ILE A 460 -26.43 9.26 18.99
C ILE A 460 -27.96 9.40 19.02
N HIS A 461 -28.58 9.66 17.86
CA HIS A 461 -30.03 9.87 17.75
C HIS A 461 -30.83 8.56 17.94
N ALA A 462 -30.21 7.39 17.75
CA ALA A 462 -30.85 6.10 17.99
C ALA A 462 -31.06 5.79 19.49
N VAL A 463 -30.41 6.54 20.39
CA VAL A 463 -30.61 6.37 21.84
C VAL A 463 -32.03 6.78 22.22
N PRO A 464 -32.80 5.91 22.91
CA PRO A 464 -34.16 6.22 23.32
C PRO A 464 -34.23 7.53 24.13
N LYS A 465 -35.04 8.48 23.66
CA LYS A 465 -35.14 9.83 24.26
C LYS A 465 -35.58 9.80 25.72
N ASN A 466 -36.36 8.80 26.13
CA ASN A 466 -36.80 8.60 27.51
C ASN A 466 -35.64 8.42 28.50
N LEU A 467 -34.51 7.82 28.09
CA LEU A 467 -33.33 7.68 28.94
C LEU A 467 -32.71 9.04 29.27
N ALA A 468 -32.55 9.90 28.24
CA ALA A 468 -32.03 11.25 28.42
C ALA A 468 -33.03 12.17 29.14
N SER A 469 -34.31 12.13 28.77
CA SER A 469 -35.37 12.89 29.44
C SER A 469 -35.53 12.50 30.92
N GLY A 470 -35.33 11.23 31.27
CA GLY A 470 -35.34 10.77 32.66
C GLY A 470 -34.22 11.40 33.48
N ALA A 471 -33.02 11.54 32.91
CA ALA A 471 -31.90 12.24 33.54
C ALA A 471 -32.22 13.71 33.81
N LEU A 472 -32.77 14.39 32.81
CA LEU A 472 -33.18 15.79 32.92
C LEU A 472 -34.27 15.97 34.00
N ALA A 473 -35.21 15.03 34.10
CA ALA A 473 -36.26 15.04 35.13
C ALA A 473 -35.71 14.87 36.56
N LEU A 474 -34.54 14.23 36.71
CA LEU A 474 -33.82 14.11 37.98
C LEU A 474 -32.93 15.33 38.28
N GLY A 475 -33.01 16.40 37.48
CA GLY A 475 -32.22 17.62 37.65
C GLY A 475 -30.83 17.58 37.02
N ALA A 476 -30.54 16.57 36.19
CA ALA A 476 -29.30 16.57 35.41
C ALA A 476 -29.33 17.65 34.32
N THR A 477 -28.17 18.25 34.05
CA THR A 477 -28.00 19.16 32.92
C THR A 477 -28.00 18.38 31.59
N PRO A 478 -28.32 19.02 30.44
CA PRO A 478 -28.22 18.39 29.12
C PRO A 478 -26.84 17.80 28.82
N TRP A 479 -25.76 18.46 29.25
CA TRP A 479 -24.40 17.92 29.12
C TRP A 479 -24.18 16.65 29.96
N GLN A 480 -24.68 16.60 31.19
CA GLN A 480 -24.61 15.40 32.02
C GLN A 480 -25.46 14.27 31.42
N GLY A 481 -26.67 14.57 30.95
CA GLY A 481 -27.51 13.60 30.22
C GLY A 481 -26.82 13.03 28.98
N TYR A 482 -26.10 13.87 28.23
CA TYR A 482 -25.29 13.41 27.11
C TYR A 482 -24.11 12.55 27.59
N ARG A 483 -23.25 13.07 28.47
CA ARG A 483 -21.99 12.44 28.88
C ARG A 483 -22.18 11.12 29.61
N ASP A 484 -23.18 11.06 30.50
CA ASP A 484 -23.34 9.95 31.44
C ASP A 484 -24.30 8.87 30.93
N ILE A 485 -25.19 9.21 29.97
CA ILE A 485 -26.22 8.28 29.47
C ILE A 485 -26.08 8.08 27.96
N VAL A 486 -26.18 9.14 27.15
CA VAL A 486 -26.23 9.00 25.70
C VAL A 486 -24.90 8.54 25.12
N LEU A 487 -23.79 9.17 25.52
CA LEU A 487 -22.45 8.88 25.00
C LEU A 487 -22.05 7.41 25.26
N PRO A 488 -22.16 6.84 26.48
CA PRO A 488 -21.82 5.44 26.70
C PRO A 488 -22.67 4.47 25.88
N VAL A 489 -23.95 4.77 25.69
CA VAL A 489 -24.88 3.94 24.90
C VAL A 489 -24.59 4.06 23.40
N ALA A 490 -24.23 5.25 22.91
CA ALA A 490 -23.91 5.52 21.51
C ALA A 490 -22.46 5.19 21.12
N LEU A 491 -21.54 5.06 22.09
CA LEU A 491 -20.10 4.90 21.89
C LEU A 491 -19.73 3.81 20.88
N PRO A 492 -20.36 2.62 20.87
CA PRO A 492 -20.02 1.61 19.87
C PRO A 492 -20.41 1.99 18.44
N GLY A 493 -21.49 2.75 18.27
CA GLY A 493 -21.88 3.30 16.98
C GLY A 493 -20.93 4.42 16.53
N ILE A 494 -20.47 5.25 17.48
CA ILE A 494 -19.43 6.26 17.26
C ILE A 494 -18.10 5.61 16.85
N ILE A 495 -17.67 4.55 17.54
CA ILE A 495 -16.47 3.78 17.18
C ILE A 495 -16.63 3.16 15.78
N ALA A 496 -17.78 2.57 15.49
CA ALA A 496 -18.07 2.04 14.16
C ALA A 496 -18.03 3.15 13.09
N ALA A 497 -18.53 4.36 13.37
CA ALA A 497 -18.45 5.50 12.46
C ALA A 497 -17.00 5.91 12.16
N MET A 498 -16.14 5.97 13.18
CA MET A 498 -14.72 6.27 13.02
C MET A 498 -14.00 5.19 12.21
N MET A 499 -14.30 3.91 12.45
CA MET A 499 -13.73 2.79 11.68
C MET A 499 -14.17 2.79 10.21
N ILE A 500 -15.44 3.10 9.94
CA ILE A 500 -15.94 3.27 8.57
C ILE A 500 -15.23 4.45 7.88
N GLY A 501 -15.01 5.55 8.62
CA GLY A 501 -14.20 6.68 8.17
C GLY A 501 -12.77 6.27 7.79
N PHE A 502 -12.10 5.48 8.65
CA PHE A 502 -10.78 4.93 8.37
C PHE A 502 -10.77 4.08 7.09
N GLY A 503 -11.72 3.16 6.95
CA GLY A 503 -11.84 2.30 5.78
C GLY A 503 -12.01 3.08 4.48
N ARG A 504 -12.82 4.16 4.51
CA ARG A 504 -12.95 5.08 3.37
C ARG A 504 -11.65 5.85 3.08
N ALA A 505 -10.95 6.30 4.11
CA ALA A 505 -9.68 7.01 3.97
C ALA A 505 -8.60 6.13 3.33
N ALA A 506 -8.48 4.89 3.80
CA ALA A 506 -7.51 3.92 3.30
C ALA A 506 -7.79 3.53 1.83
N GLY A 507 -9.07 3.54 1.43
CA GLY A 507 -9.51 3.28 0.06
C GLY A 507 -9.57 4.51 -0.85
N GLU A 508 -9.30 5.72 -0.35
CA GLU A 508 -9.31 6.92 -1.19
C GLU A 508 -8.26 6.79 -2.28
N THR A 509 -8.58 7.22 -3.49
CA THR A 509 -7.69 7.02 -4.65
C THR A 509 -7.34 8.35 -5.30
N MET A 510 -8.33 9.21 -5.58
CA MET A 510 -8.09 10.36 -6.44
C MET A 510 -7.41 11.52 -5.71
N ILE A 511 -7.82 11.82 -4.49
CA ILE A 511 -7.17 12.87 -3.68
C ILE A 511 -5.68 12.53 -3.50
N LEU A 512 -5.39 11.25 -3.28
CA LEU A 512 -4.03 10.74 -3.10
C LEU A 512 -3.20 10.86 -4.38
N LEU A 513 -3.74 10.46 -5.53
CA LEU A 513 -3.07 10.63 -6.83
C LEU A 513 -2.67 12.09 -7.10
N MET A 514 -3.53 13.03 -6.72
CA MET A 514 -3.35 14.45 -7.04
C MET A 514 -2.45 15.22 -6.06
N LEU A 515 -2.45 14.86 -4.77
CA LEU A 515 -1.85 15.67 -3.71
C LEU A 515 -0.65 15.04 -3.00
N SER A 516 -0.48 13.72 -3.13
CA SER A 516 0.53 13.00 -2.33
C SER A 516 1.96 13.10 -2.89
N GLY A 517 2.10 13.51 -4.15
CA GLY A 517 3.39 13.50 -4.86
C GLY A 517 3.85 12.10 -5.26
N ASN A 518 3.12 11.05 -4.86
CA ASN A 518 3.40 9.63 -5.16
C ASN A 518 4.83 9.19 -4.82
N THR A 519 5.39 9.71 -3.73
CA THR A 519 6.75 9.37 -3.25
C THR A 519 6.71 8.20 -2.27
N GLY A 520 7.36 7.08 -2.63
CA GLY A 520 7.38 5.86 -1.83
C GLY A 520 8.37 5.89 -0.66
N LEU A 521 8.33 6.93 0.17
CA LEU A 521 9.23 7.12 1.31
C LEU A 521 8.60 6.63 2.61
N ILE A 522 9.37 5.92 3.43
CA ILE A 522 9.00 5.57 4.81
C ILE A 522 9.58 6.63 5.74
N ASP A 523 8.88 7.75 5.85
CA ASP A 523 9.27 8.85 6.74
C ASP A 523 8.07 9.38 7.56
N GLY A 524 8.32 9.68 8.83
CA GLY A 524 7.36 10.25 9.76
C GLY A 524 7.08 11.74 9.51
N ASN A 525 7.92 12.43 8.72
CA ASN A 525 7.71 13.85 8.39
C ASN A 525 6.36 14.07 7.65
N VAL A 526 5.46 14.85 8.25
CA VAL A 526 4.13 15.14 7.66
C VAL A 526 4.20 16.11 6.48
N PHE A 527 5.30 16.84 6.35
CA PHE A 527 5.54 17.81 5.28
C PHE A 527 6.19 17.20 4.04
N GLU A 528 6.43 15.89 4.05
CA GLU A 528 6.84 15.12 2.88
C GLU A 528 5.65 14.44 2.21
N GLY A 529 5.85 14.11 0.93
CA GLY A 529 4.92 13.32 0.14
C GLY A 529 4.75 11.90 0.69
N LEU A 530 3.81 11.17 0.11
CA LEU A 530 3.63 9.75 0.37
C LEU A 530 3.16 9.04 -0.90
N ARG A 531 3.13 7.72 -0.86
CA ARG A 531 2.54 6.91 -1.92
C ARG A 531 1.60 5.91 -1.29
N SER A 532 0.33 5.92 -1.71
CA SER A 532 -0.66 4.95 -1.21
C SER A 532 -0.76 3.75 -2.13
N VAL A 533 -1.27 2.65 -1.58
CA VAL A 533 -1.64 1.45 -2.35
C VAL A 533 -2.65 1.79 -3.44
N SER A 534 -3.73 2.48 -3.08
CA SER A 534 -4.80 2.86 -4.01
C SER A 534 -4.33 3.71 -5.18
N ALA A 535 -3.49 4.72 -4.91
CA ALA A 535 -2.89 5.57 -5.94
C ALA A 535 -1.97 4.74 -6.86
N SER A 536 -1.18 3.84 -6.29
CA SER A 536 -0.30 2.96 -7.08
C SER A 536 -1.10 2.03 -8.00
N LEU A 537 -2.20 1.44 -7.50
CA LEU A 537 -3.10 0.63 -8.34
C LEU A 537 -3.69 1.43 -9.50
N ALA A 538 -4.19 2.63 -9.22
CA ALA A 538 -4.83 3.44 -10.25
C ALA A 538 -3.83 3.95 -11.30
N LEU A 539 -2.58 4.21 -10.92
CA LEU A 539 -1.54 4.69 -11.81
C LEU A 539 -0.89 3.56 -12.63
N GLU A 540 -0.57 2.44 -12.00
CA GLU A 540 0.32 1.42 -12.61
C GLU A 540 -0.44 0.23 -13.21
N LEU A 541 -1.64 -0.10 -12.72
CA LEU A 541 -2.39 -1.25 -13.24
C LEU A 541 -2.78 -1.11 -14.72
N PRO A 542 -3.16 0.07 -15.25
CA PRO A 542 -3.45 0.24 -16.67
C PRO A 542 -2.23 0.07 -17.58
N GLU A 543 -1.03 0.38 -17.08
CA GLU A 543 0.23 0.39 -17.83
C GLU A 543 1.00 -0.93 -17.72
N ALA A 544 0.70 -1.74 -16.71
CA ALA A 544 1.41 -2.99 -16.46
C ALA A 544 1.09 -4.06 -17.54
N PRO A 545 2.11 -4.63 -18.20
CA PRO A 545 1.91 -5.71 -19.16
C PRO A 545 1.23 -6.91 -18.53
N ARG A 546 0.27 -7.52 -19.23
CA ARG A 546 -0.40 -8.74 -18.77
C ARG A 546 0.65 -9.85 -18.55
N ASP A 547 0.44 -10.63 -17.50
CA ASP A 547 1.30 -11.75 -17.07
C ASP A 547 2.72 -11.37 -16.59
N SER A 548 3.06 -10.08 -16.51
CA SER A 548 4.32 -9.64 -15.89
C SER A 548 4.31 -9.79 -14.36
N SER A 549 5.48 -9.93 -13.75
CA SER A 549 5.60 -9.91 -12.28
C SER A 549 5.01 -8.63 -11.69
N HIS A 550 5.22 -7.48 -12.34
CA HIS A 550 4.65 -6.21 -11.89
C HIS A 550 3.12 -6.27 -11.80
N PHE A 551 2.47 -6.75 -12.86
CA PHE A 551 1.01 -6.91 -12.89
C PHE A 551 0.53 -7.83 -11.76
N GLN A 552 1.20 -8.97 -11.56
CA GLN A 552 0.84 -9.92 -10.50
C GLN A 552 1.03 -9.33 -9.09
N VAL A 553 2.11 -8.57 -8.84
CA VAL A 553 2.34 -7.86 -7.56
C VAL A 553 1.24 -6.83 -7.29
N LEU A 554 0.78 -6.09 -8.31
CA LEU A 554 -0.34 -5.15 -8.15
C LEU A 554 -1.64 -5.88 -7.73
N PHE A 555 -1.88 -7.10 -8.22
CA PHE A 555 -3.01 -7.92 -7.78
C PHE A 555 -2.86 -8.42 -6.34
N VAL A 556 -1.66 -8.84 -5.92
CA VAL A 556 -1.35 -9.14 -4.51
C VAL A 556 -1.67 -7.93 -3.63
N MET A 557 -1.20 -6.76 -4.05
CA MET A 557 -1.43 -5.51 -3.34
C MET A 557 -2.93 -5.15 -3.26
N SER A 558 -3.68 -5.42 -4.33
CA SER A 558 -5.14 -5.24 -4.36
C SER A 558 -5.87 -6.17 -3.39
N ILE A 559 -5.45 -7.44 -3.30
CA ILE A 559 -5.99 -8.41 -2.35
C ILE A 559 -5.68 -7.97 -0.91
N LEU A 560 -4.48 -7.46 -0.64
CA LEU A 560 -4.11 -6.94 0.67
C LEU A 560 -4.96 -5.73 1.05
N LEU A 561 -5.13 -4.75 0.16
CA LEU A 561 -6.00 -3.59 0.41
C LEU A 561 -7.44 -4.02 0.65
N PHE A 562 -7.97 -4.93 -0.17
CA PHE A 562 -9.29 -5.50 0.01
C PHE A 562 -9.42 -6.18 1.37
N GLY A 563 -8.46 -7.03 1.74
CA GLY A 563 -8.44 -7.75 3.02
C GLY A 563 -8.43 -6.81 4.23
N VAL A 564 -7.61 -5.76 4.20
CA VAL A 564 -7.56 -4.74 5.27
C VAL A 564 -8.88 -4.00 5.36
N THR A 565 -9.41 -3.50 4.23
CA THR A 565 -10.65 -2.72 4.17
C THR A 565 -11.84 -3.57 4.62
N PHE A 566 -11.92 -4.81 4.14
CA PHE A 566 -12.94 -5.78 4.54
C PHE A 566 -12.87 -6.09 6.04
N SER A 567 -11.67 -6.29 6.59
CA SER A 567 -11.47 -6.56 8.01
C SER A 567 -11.94 -5.40 8.87
N VAL A 568 -11.53 -4.17 8.55
CA VAL A 568 -11.96 -2.96 9.29
C VAL A 568 -13.47 -2.81 9.24
N ASN A 569 -14.08 -2.91 8.06
CA ASN A 569 -15.53 -2.75 7.90
C ASN A 569 -16.31 -3.86 8.62
N THR A 570 -15.81 -5.09 8.60
CA THR A 570 -16.40 -6.23 9.29
C THR A 570 -16.34 -6.04 10.80
N VAL A 571 -15.18 -5.64 11.34
CA VAL A 571 -15.02 -5.37 12.78
C VAL A 571 -15.96 -4.22 13.20
N ALA A 572 -16.06 -3.15 12.42
CA ALA A 572 -16.99 -2.06 12.69
C ALA A 572 -18.45 -2.54 12.77
N ALA A 573 -18.86 -3.42 11.85
CA ALA A 573 -20.20 -4.00 11.84
C ALA A 573 -20.45 -4.93 13.04
N LEU A 574 -19.47 -5.74 13.43
CA LEU A 574 -19.56 -6.62 14.59
C LEU A 574 -19.69 -5.84 15.90
N ILE A 575 -18.89 -4.77 16.08
CA ILE A 575 -18.98 -3.86 17.23
C ILE A 575 -20.39 -3.26 17.33
N ARG A 576 -20.92 -2.76 16.22
CA ARG A 576 -22.29 -2.18 16.15
C ARG A 576 -23.36 -3.20 16.56
N ASN A 577 -23.28 -4.44 16.06
CA ASN A 577 -24.29 -5.46 16.32
C ASN A 577 -24.30 -5.96 17.77
N ARG A 578 -23.13 -6.09 18.40
CA ARG A 578 -22.99 -6.63 19.76
C ARG A 578 -23.67 -5.76 20.84
N ILE A 579 -23.84 -4.46 20.59
CA ILE A 579 -24.52 -3.57 21.54
C ILE A 579 -26.01 -3.41 21.25
N ARG A 580 -26.44 -3.49 19.98
CA ARG A 580 -27.88 -3.49 19.64
C ARG A 580 -28.64 -4.61 20.37
N THR A 581 -28.00 -5.75 20.59
CA THR A 581 -28.58 -6.87 21.35
C THR A 581 -28.62 -6.61 22.86
N ARG A 582 -27.64 -5.90 23.44
CA ARG A 582 -27.64 -5.52 24.86
C ARG A 582 -28.70 -4.49 25.20
N VAL A 583 -28.92 -3.49 24.32
CA VAL A 583 -29.91 -2.42 24.57
C VAL A 583 -31.35 -2.90 24.42
N ARG A 584 -31.62 -3.95 23.63
CA ARG A 584 -32.95 -4.59 23.54
C ARG A 584 -33.32 -5.47 24.74
N GLY A 585 -32.35 -5.78 25.61
CA GLY A 585 -32.55 -6.59 26.80
C GLY A 585 -32.97 -5.79 28.05
N PHE A 586 -33.15 -4.47 27.91
CA PHE A 586 -33.66 -3.57 28.95
C PHE A 586 -35.02 -3.01 28.59
#